data_AF-A0A812M624-F1
#
_entry.id   AF-A0A812M624-F1
#
_cell.length_a   1.000
_cell.length_b   1.000
_cell.length_c   1.000
_cell.angle_alpha   90.00
_cell.angle_beta   90.00
_cell.angle_gamma   90.00
#
_symmetry.space_group_name_H-M   'P 1'
#
loop_
_entity.id
_entity.type
_entity.pdbx_description
1 polymer ?
#
loop_
_entity_poly.entity_id
_entity_poly.type
_entity_poly.pdbx_seq_one_letter_code
_entity_poly.pdbx_strand_id
1 'polypeptide(L)'
;MCVEECASHADCESLGKRGHWCCSNGCGHVCVTPLRAEAATSKAFIIIAALQRDADIAEIANVVPPPASKSELRSLRMLTLKYSHDSERDACQAFRQLSSIAKVSSVEWDGAPANCAETDL
;
A
#
# COMPACT_ATOMS: atom_id res chain seq x y z
N MET A 1 -9.28 19.42 -32.54
CA MET A 1 -10.54 19.95 -32.00
C MET A 1 -10.61 19.54 -30.54
N CYS A 2 -10.74 20.49 -29.61
CA CYS A 2 -10.91 20.19 -28.19
C CYS A 2 -12.38 19.94 -27.89
N VAL A 3 -12.71 19.01 -26.99
CA VAL A 3 -14.09 18.70 -26.59
C VAL A 3 -14.31 19.15 -25.16
N GLU A 4 -15.19 20.12 -24.97
CA GLU A 4 -15.62 20.64 -23.67
C GLU A 4 -17.06 20.21 -23.42
N GLU A 5 -17.23 19.02 -22.82
CA GLU A 5 -18.54 18.46 -22.50
C GLU A 5 -19.13 19.09 -21.23
N CYS A 6 -18.28 19.41 -20.25
CA CYS A 6 -18.68 19.95 -18.96
C CYS A 6 -17.65 20.98 -18.48
N ALA A 7 -18.04 21.92 -17.62
CA ALA A 7 -17.13 22.81 -16.90
C ALA A 7 -17.11 22.50 -15.39
N SER A 8 -18.18 21.89 -14.88
CA SER A 8 -18.36 21.52 -13.49
C SER A 8 -18.98 20.14 -13.33
N HIS A 9 -18.84 19.56 -12.14
CA HIS A 9 -19.45 18.28 -11.79
C HIS A 9 -20.99 18.31 -11.91
N ALA A 10 -21.61 19.47 -11.69
CA ALA A 10 -23.06 19.64 -11.80
C ALA A 10 -23.56 19.57 -13.26
N ASP A 11 -22.69 19.91 -14.22
CA ASP A 11 -23.04 19.87 -15.64
C ASP A 11 -23.27 18.43 -16.08
N CYS A 12 -22.54 17.48 -15.50
CA CYS A 12 -22.74 16.06 -15.76
C CYS A 12 -24.14 15.59 -15.34
N GLU A 13 -24.71 16.13 -14.27
CA GLU A 13 -26.09 15.82 -13.90
C GLU A 13 -27.08 16.40 -14.92
N SER A 14 -26.85 17.64 -15.36
CA SER A 14 -27.65 18.32 -16.38
C SER A 14 -27.61 17.60 -17.73
N LEU A 15 -26.53 16.87 -18.02
CA LEU A 15 -26.35 16.01 -19.19
C LEU A 15 -26.94 14.60 -19.02
N GLY A 16 -27.64 14.31 -17.92
CA GLY A 16 -28.21 12.98 -17.63
C GLY A 16 -27.18 11.95 -17.15
N LYS A 17 -25.92 12.35 -16.95
CA LYS A 17 -24.83 11.53 -16.43
C LYS A 17 -24.72 11.69 -14.91
N ARG A 18 -25.81 11.35 -14.20
CA ARG A 18 -25.87 11.49 -12.74
C ARG A 18 -24.77 10.67 -12.06
N GLY A 19 -24.11 11.27 -11.06
CA GLY A 19 -22.99 10.65 -10.36
C GLY A 19 -21.68 10.59 -11.14
N HIS A 20 -21.58 11.21 -12.32
CA HIS A 20 -20.31 11.37 -13.04
C HIS A 20 -19.60 12.64 -12.59
N TRP A 21 -18.29 12.66 -12.76
CA TRP A 21 -17.43 13.79 -12.46
C TRP A 21 -16.90 14.43 -13.73
N CYS A 22 -16.79 15.75 -13.71
CA CYS A 22 -16.23 16.50 -14.82
C CYS A 22 -14.70 16.49 -14.69
N CYS A 23 -14.02 15.76 -15.57
CA CYS A 23 -12.58 15.57 -15.49
C CYS A 23 -11.91 15.99 -16.79
N SER A 24 -10.71 16.56 -16.69
CA SER A 24 -9.96 16.97 -17.87
C SER A 24 -9.46 15.75 -18.65
N ASN A 25 -9.58 15.80 -19.98
CA ASN A 25 -9.00 14.83 -20.91
C ASN A 25 -7.72 15.35 -21.60
N GLY A 26 -7.17 16.46 -21.09
CA GLY A 26 -5.92 17.08 -21.58
C GLY A 26 -6.13 18.33 -22.45
N CYS A 27 -7.24 18.43 -23.19
CA CYS A 27 -7.53 19.62 -24.01
C CYS A 27 -8.94 20.20 -23.78
N GLY A 28 -9.79 19.45 -23.08
CA GLY A 28 -11.06 19.90 -22.52
C GLY A 28 -11.50 18.98 -21.39
N HIS A 29 -12.80 18.90 -21.13
CA HIS A 29 -13.37 18.09 -20.05
C HIS A 29 -14.48 17.17 -20.51
N VAL A 30 -14.58 16.02 -19.86
CA VAL A 30 -15.60 14.99 -20.11
C VAL A 30 -16.17 14.47 -18.80
N CYS A 31 -17.44 14.07 -18.85
CA CYS A 31 -18.11 13.46 -17.72
C CYS A 31 -17.78 11.97 -17.64
N VAL A 32 -17.06 11.57 -16.59
CA VAL A 32 -16.62 10.20 -16.34
C VAL A 32 -17.24 9.63 -15.07
N THR A 33 -17.57 8.35 -15.07
CA THR A 33 -18.00 7.67 -13.85
C THR A 33 -16.82 7.62 -12.88
N PRO A 34 -16.93 8.13 -11.65
CA PRO A 34 -15.89 7.95 -10.66
C PRO A 34 -15.73 6.46 -10.38
N LEU A 35 -14.49 5.97 -10.35
CA LEU A 35 -14.25 4.66 -9.75
C LEU A 35 -14.65 4.77 -8.28
N ARG A 36 -15.73 4.08 -7.91
CA ARG A 36 -15.91 3.70 -6.51
C ARG A 36 -14.70 2.86 -6.18
N ALA A 37 -13.87 3.28 -5.22
CA ALA A 37 -12.85 2.41 -4.68
C ALA A 37 -13.60 1.14 -4.24
N GLU A 38 -13.44 0.07 -5.02
CA GLU A 38 -13.86 -1.27 -4.62
C GLU A 38 -13.39 -1.42 -3.18
N ALA A 39 -14.32 -1.74 -2.27
CA ALA A 39 -14.05 -1.83 -0.84
C ALA A 39 -12.70 -2.50 -0.66
N ALA A 40 -11.74 -1.74 -0.11
CA ALA A 40 -10.31 -2.05 -0.16
C ALA A 40 -10.10 -3.56 -0.01
N THR A 41 -9.60 -4.19 -1.07
CA THR A 41 -9.20 -5.60 -1.08
C THR A 41 -8.52 -5.90 0.25
N SER A 42 -9.11 -6.81 1.04
CA SER A 42 -8.74 -7.22 2.39
C SER A 42 -7.49 -6.52 2.92
N LYS A 43 -7.68 -5.51 3.79
CA LYS A 43 -6.62 -4.64 4.33
C LYS A 43 -5.38 -5.47 4.69
N ALA A 44 -4.35 -5.39 3.86
CA ALA A 44 -3.09 -6.09 4.09
C ALA A 44 -2.16 -5.20 4.91
N PHE A 45 -1.29 -5.83 5.69
CA PHE A 45 -0.23 -5.14 6.41
C PHE A 45 1.06 -5.26 5.61
N ILE A 46 1.61 -4.12 5.20
CA ILE A 46 2.82 -4.08 4.38
C ILE A 46 3.94 -3.48 5.22
N ILE A 47 5.05 -4.20 5.31
CA ILE A 47 6.25 -3.77 6.03
C ILE A 47 7.35 -3.54 5.00
N ILE A 48 8.02 -2.39 5.09
CA ILE A 48 9.23 -2.08 4.33
C ILE A 48 10.38 -2.03 5.33
N ALA A 49 11.41 -2.84 5.10
CA ALA A 49 12.65 -2.82 5.86
C ALA A 49 13.82 -2.41 4.97
N ALA A 50 14.54 -1.36 5.37
CA ALA A 50 15.81 -0.98 4.75
C ALA A 50 16.96 -1.70 5.46
N LEU A 51 17.92 -2.20 4.68
CA LEU A 51 18.97 -3.11 5.14
C LEU A 51 20.36 -2.49 4.95
N GLN A 52 21.29 -2.85 5.83
CA GLN A 52 22.70 -2.52 5.68
C GLN A 52 23.33 -3.24 4.46
N ARG A 53 24.48 -2.74 3.98
CA ARG A 53 25.10 -3.24 2.74
C ARG A 53 25.54 -4.71 2.82
N ASP A 54 25.96 -5.15 4.00
CA ASP A 54 26.45 -6.49 4.32
C ASP A 54 25.35 -7.40 4.91
N ALA A 55 24.09 -6.94 4.89
CA ALA A 55 22.95 -7.75 5.29
C ALA A 55 22.64 -8.84 4.25
N ASP A 56 22.47 -10.08 4.72
CA ASP A 56 21.89 -11.16 3.92
C ASP A 56 20.36 -11.09 4.02
N ILE A 57 19.71 -10.74 2.91
CA ILE A 57 18.25 -10.57 2.85
C ILE A 57 17.53 -11.89 3.12
N ALA A 58 18.08 -13.02 2.66
CA ALA A 58 17.46 -14.33 2.84
C ALA A 58 17.52 -14.78 4.30
N GLU A 59 18.64 -14.54 4.98
CA GLU A 59 18.79 -14.81 6.41
C GLU A 59 17.76 -13.99 7.23
N ILE A 60 17.68 -12.68 6.98
CA ILE A 60 16.72 -11.79 7.67
C ILE A 60 15.28 -12.24 7.41
N ALA A 61 14.95 -12.59 6.16
CA ALA A 61 13.60 -13.04 5.80
C ALA A 61 13.20 -14.38 6.46
N ASN A 62 14.15 -15.20 6.93
CA ASN A 62 13.86 -16.46 7.62
C ASN A 62 13.59 -16.28 9.13
N VAL A 63 13.90 -15.12 9.71
CA VAL A 63 13.67 -14.82 11.14
C VAL A 63 12.22 -14.41 11.41
N VAL A 64 11.52 -13.91 10.40
CA VAL A 64 10.14 -13.41 10.50
C VAL A 64 9.10 -14.49 10.20
N PRO A 65 7.87 -14.39 10.74
CA PRO A 65 6.74 -15.22 10.32
C PRO A 65 6.54 -15.20 8.80
N PRO A 66 6.10 -16.31 8.20
CA PRO A 66 5.93 -16.40 6.75
C PRO A 66 4.88 -15.39 6.26
N PRO A 67 5.26 -14.45 5.35
CA PRO A 67 4.30 -13.50 4.78
C PRO A 67 3.48 -14.15 3.67
N ALA A 68 2.34 -13.54 3.32
CA ALA A 68 1.56 -13.90 2.14
C ALA A 68 2.35 -13.65 0.84
N SER A 69 3.18 -12.61 0.82
CA SER A 69 4.19 -12.41 -0.23
C SER A 69 5.38 -11.58 0.27
N LYS A 70 6.52 -11.70 -0.42
CA LYS A 70 7.72 -10.90 -0.19
C LYS A 70 8.32 -10.37 -1.49
N SER A 71 8.97 -9.21 -1.43
CA SER A 71 9.74 -8.61 -2.52
C SER A 71 11.12 -8.20 -2.03
N GLU A 72 12.15 -8.60 -2.76
CA GLU A 72 13.56 -8.34 -2.43
C GLU A 72 14.17 -7.38 -3.44
N LEU A 73 14.29 -6.10 -3.07
CA LEU A 73 14.88 -5.07 -3.92
C LEU A 73 16.39 -4.96 -3.64
N ARG A 74 17.14 -5.95 -4.15
CA ARG A 74 18.58 -6.13 -3.83
C ARG A 74 19.44 -4.89 -4.08
N SER A 75 19.18 -4.15 -5.17
CA SER A 75 19.92 -2.93 -5.50
C SER A 75 19.66 -1.78 -4.52
N LEU A 76 18.43 -1.69 -4.00
CA LEU A 76 18.01 -0.67 -3.03
C LEU A 76 18.20 -1.12 -1.58
N ARG A 77 18.56 -2.38 -1.35
CA ARG A 77 18.65 -3.00 -0.02
C ARG A 77 17.36 -2.84 0.78
N MET A 78 16.24 -3.12 0.11
CA MET A 78 14.92 -3.09 0.74
C MET A 78 14.27 -4.46 0.67
N LEU A 79 13.63 -4.85 1.76
CA LEU A 79 12.76 -6.02 1.87
C LEU A 79 11.34 -5.53 2.13
N THR A 80 10.42 -5.91 1.26
CA THR A 80 8.99 -5.64 1.46
C THR A 80 8.29 -6.95 1.80
N LEU A 81 7.55 -6.97 2.90
CA LEU A 81 6.75 -8.11 3.36
C LEU A 81 5.28 -7.73 3.36
N LYS A 82 4.42 -8.62 2.88
CA LYS A 82 2.97 -8.43 2.90
C LYS A 82 2.31 -9.54 3.70
N TYR A 83 1.58 -9.15 4.73
CA TYR A 83 0.74 -10.03 5.53
C TYR A 83 -0.73 -9.78 5.22
N SER A 84 -1.52 -10.85 5.13
CA SER A 84 -2.97 -10.75 5.00
C SER A 84 -3.61 -10.12 6.24
N HIS A 85 -4.83 -9.62 6.09
CA HIS A 85 -5.65 -9.09 7.18
C HIS A 85 -5.75 -10.06 8.38
N ASP A 86 -5.88 -11.35 8.10
CA ASP A 86 -6.05 -12.38 9.13
C ASP A 86 -4.73 -12.76 9.85
N SER A 87 -3.62 -12.17 9.42
CA SER A 87 -2.27 -12.42 9.93
C SER A 87 -1.70 -11.20 10.67
N GLU A 88 -2.55 -10.43 11.34
CA GLU A 88 -2.16 -9.20 12.05
C GLU A 88 -1.09 -9.46 13.13
N ARG A 89 -1.23 -10.55 13.88
CA ARG A 89 -0.23 -10.96 14.90
C ARG A 89 1.14 -11.25 14.29
N ASP A 90 1.15 -11.97 13.17
CA ASP A 90 2.38 -12.29 12.44
C ASP A 90 3.04 -11.03 11.89
N ALA A 91 2.24 -10.08 11.38
CA ALA A 91 2.75 -8.78 10.93
C ALA A 91 3.39 -7.99 12.08
N CYS A 92 2.75 -7.94 13.25
CA CYS A 92 3.31 -7.29 14.44
C CYS A 92 4.60 -7.96 14.92
N GLN A 93 4.64 -9.29 14.94
CA GLN A 93 5.85 -10.03 15.30
C GLN A 93 6.98 -9.76 14.31
N ALA A 94 6.70 -9.80 13.00
CA ALA A 94 7.67 -9.50 11.96
C ALA A 94 8.23 -8.08 12.10
N PHE A 95 7.37 -7.08 12.33
CA PHE A 95 7.78 -5.70 12.53
C PHE A 95 8.74 -5.55 13.71
N ARG A 96 8.42 -6.16 14.86
CA ARG A 96 9.26 -6.13 16.06
C ARG A 96 10.60 -6.85 15.85
N GLN A 97 10.57 -8.04 15.25
CA GLN A 97 11.78 -8.81 14.97
C GLN A 97 12.71 -8.06 14.03
N LEU A 98 12.21 -7.54 12.90
CA LEU A 98 13.00 -6.74 11.96
C LEU A 98 13.60 -5.52 12.65
N SER A 99 12.83 -4.83 13.50
CA SER A 99 13.30 -3.65 14.23
C SER A 99 14.41 -3.96 15.24
N SER A 100 14.55 -5.22 15.67
CA SER A 100 15.59 -5.65 16.62
C SER A 100 16.89 -6.14 15.96
N ILE A 101 16.89 -6.34 14.63
CA ILE A 101 18.06 -6.86 13.91
C ILE A 101 19.03 -5.71 13.62
N ALA A 102 20.26 -5.81 14.12
CA ALA A 102 21.29 -4.77 13.96
C ALA A 102 21.62 -4.41 12.50
N LYS A 103 21.42 -5.36 11.57
CA LYS A 103 21.64 -5.19 10.13
C LYS A 103 20.46 -4.58 9.38
N VAL A 104 19.35 -4.32 10.06
CA VAL A 104 18.19 -3.59 9.53
C VAL A 104 18.31 -2.14 9.97
N SER A 105 18.36 -1.19 9.04
CA SER A 105 18.54 0.23 9.34
C SER A 105 17.24 0.93 9.71
N SER A 106 16.11 0.52 9.12
CA SER A 106 14.79 1.04 9.45
C SER A 106 13.71 0.03 9.06
N VAL A 107 12.58 0.10 9.76
CA VAL A 107 11.37 -0.70 9.49
C VAL A 107 10.16 0.21 9.56
N GLU A 108 9.36 0.20 8.52
CA GLU A 108 8.22 1.09 8.35
C GLU A 108 7.00 0.32 7.87
N TRP A 109 5.81 0.79 8.28
CA TRP A 109 4.55 0.34 7.69
C TRP A 109 4.31 1.10 6.40
N ASP A 110 4.04 0.39 5.32
CA ASP A 110 3.54 0.97 4.08
C ASP A 110 2.02 0.99 4.11
N GLY A 111 1.47 2.12 4.51
CA GLY A 111 0.04 2.34 4.71
C GLY A 111 -0.38 2.24 6.18
N ALA A 112 -1.59 1.74 6.41
CA ALA A 112 -2.16 1.67 7.75
C ALA A 112 -1.46 0.59 8.60
N PRO A 113 -0.91 0.91 9.78
CA PRO A 113 -0.22 -0.05 10.62
C PRO A 113 -1.19 -1.09 11.20
N ALA A 114 -0.64 -2.27 11.53
CA ALA A 114 -1.31 -3.25 12.37
C ALA A 114 -1.51 -2.71 13.80
N ASN A 115 -2.56 -3.16 14.48
CA ASN A 115 -2.81 -2.81 15.88
C ASN A 115 -1.97 -3.68 16.82
N CYS A 116 -0.69 -3.34 16.94
CA CYS A 116 0.27 -4.11 17.74
C CYS A 116 0.20 -3.71 19.22
N ALA A 117 -0.73 -4.28 19.99
CA ALA A 117 -0.73 -4.13 21.45
C ALA A 117 0.53 -4.77 22.07
N GLU A 118 1.06 -4.18 23.15
CA GLU A 118 2.30 -4.64 23.81
C GLU A 118 2.20 -6.07 24.38
N THR A 119 0.98 -6.57 24.64
CA THR A 119 0.71 -7.83 25.34
C THR A 119 0.37 -9.05 24.46
N ASP A 120 0.36 -8.94 23.14
CA ASP A 120 0.03 -10.06 22.24
C ASP A 120 1.24 -10.97 21.90
N LEU A 121 2.03 -11.37 22.91
CA LEU A 121 3.03 -12.46 22.84
C LEU A 121 3.01 -13.32 24.10
#